data_AF-A0A1W5XM30-F1
#
_entry.id   AF-A0A1W5XM30-F1
#
_cell.length_a   1.000
_cell.length_b   1.000
_cell.length_c   1.000
_cell.angle_alpha   90.00
_cell.angle_beta   90.00
_cell.angle_gamma   90.00
#
_symmetry.space_group_name_H-M   'P 1'
#
loop_
_entity.id
_entity.type
_entity.pdbx_description
1 polymer ?
#
loop_
_entity_poly.entity_id
_entity_poly.type
_entity_poly.pdbx_seq_one_letter_code
_entity_poly.pdbx_strand_id
1 'polypeptide(L)'
;MHPSPVVPEQDAWLVTHSAGLLRPGEVVRGALCVRLDPLAPDTPPERYRRPKPAADGARFAGWGKLLLPVGAVMYVVSAPARLLERGAHHTWRGIRRLFRGPVWDGGWDSAAGWFVSTTRAGANDVAGHRNEQLALVFTDQRLLLLSRPGQPERETAQLLGEVPAGRFARRRTPPPARHPRRADIAFPDGSWLALEPDDRRQGPLLKELLPPA
;
A
#
# COMPACT_ATOMS: atom_id res chain seq x y z
N MET A 1 -17.00 28.83 -1.91
CA MET A 1 -16.68 27.94 -3.06
C MET A 1 -15.86 26.78 -2.50
N HIS A 2 -16.43 25.58 -2.42
CA HIS A 2 -15.65 24.39 -2.08
C HIS A 2 -14.82 24.02 -3.32
N PRO A 3 -13.48 23.93 -3.23
CA PRO A 3 -12.69 23.51 -4.37
C PRO A 3 -13.12 22.09 -4.75
N SER A 4 -13.39 21.87 -6.04
CA SER A 4 -13.67 20.53 -6.55
C SER A 4 -12.50 19.60 -6.19
N PRO A 5 -12.77 18.37 -5.71
CA PRO A 5 -11.72 17.45 -5.33
C PRO A 5 -10.84 17.13 -6.54
N VAL A 6 -9.53 17.14 -6.36
CA VAL A 6 -8.59 16.79 -7.43
C VAL A 6 -8.48 15.27 -7.51
N VAL A 7 -9.24 14.67 -8.43
CA VAL A 7 -9.34 13.22 -8.61
C VAL A 7 -9.18 12.88 -10.09
N PRO A 8 -8.23 11.99 -10.45
CA PRO A 8 -8.12 11.46 -11.81
C PRO A 8 -9.39 10.72 -12.22
N GLU A 9 -9.78 10.80 -13.49
CA GLU A 9 -11.01 10.18 -14.00
C GLU A 9 -11.11 8.68 -13.69
N GLN A 10 -10.00 7.95 -13.87
CA GLN A 10 -9.90 6.51 -13.54
C GLN A 10 -10.06 6.19 -12.05
N ASP A 11 -9.88 7.18 -11.19
CA ASP A 11 -9.97 7.09 -9.73
C ASP A 11 -11.25 7.76 -9.20
N ALA A 12 -12.17 8.19 -10.08
CA ALA A 12 -13.41 8.87 -9.70
C ALA A 12 -14.29 8.04 -8.76
N TRP A 13 -14.20 6.71 -8.86
CA TRP A 13 -14.87 5.78 -7.95
C TRP A 13 -14.51 6.04 -6.47
N LEU A 14 -13.33 6.57 -6.17
CA LEU A 14 -12.89 6.88 -4.80
C LEU A 14 -13.76 7.92 -4.11
N VAL A 15 -14.29 8.90 -4.86
CA VAL A 15 -15.17 9.92 -4.29
C VAL A 15 -16.43 9.24 -3.74
N THR A 16 -17.07 8.39 -4.55
CA THR A 16 -18.27 7.64 -4.17
C THR A 16 -18.00 6.71 -2.97
N HIS A 17 -16.88 5.99 -2.99
CA HIS A 17 -16.53 5.04 -1.94
C HIS A 17 -16.13 5.71 -0.62
N SER A 18 -15.52 6.91 -0.71
CA SER A 18 -15.15 7.67 0.48
C SER A 18 -16.33 8.35 1.15
N ALA A 19 -17.42 8.64 0.42
CA ALA A 19 -18.56 9.41 0.94
C ALA A 19 -19.15 8.84 2.24
N GLY A 20 -19.26 7.51 2.35
CA GLY A 20 -19.75 6.83 3.56
C GLY A 20 -18.75 6.78 4.72
N LEU A 21 -17.50 7.17 4.49
CA LEU A 21 -16.41 7.17 5.48
C LEU A 21 -16.11 8.58 6.02
N LEU A 22 -16.66 9.62 5.40
CA LEU A 22 -16.46 11.01 5.81
C LEU A 22 -17.21 11.32 7.11
N ARG A 23 -16.58 12.11 7.97
CA ARG A 23 -17.20 12.71 9.15
C ARG A 23 -18.11 13.86 8.71
N PRO A 24 -19.10 14.26 9.54
CA PRO A 24 -19.94 15.41 9.25
C PRO A 24 -19.10 16.66 8.98
N GLY A 25 -19.32 17.29 7.82
CA GLY A 25 -18.59 18.49 7.38
C GLY A 25 -17.17 18.25 6.84
N GLU A 26 -16.69 17.00 6.79
CA GLU A 26 -15.41 16.65 6.18
C GLU A 26 -15.50 16.72 4.65
N VAL A 27 -14.50 17.32 4.01
CA VAL A 27 -14.48 17.56 2.56
C VAL A 27 -13.27 16.86 1.94
N VAL A 28 -13.51 16.13 0.86
CA VAL A 28 -12.45 15.51 0.05
C VAL A 28 -11.72 16.61 -0.73
N ARG A 29 -10.40 16.66 -0.59
CA ARG A 29 -9.50 17.55 -1.35
C ARG A 29 -8.94 16.87 -2.60
N GLY A 30 -8.72 15.57 -2.52
CA GLY A 30 -8.28 14.76 -3.66
C GLY A 30 -8.18 13.29 -3.31
N ALA A 31 -8.09 12.45 -4.33
CA ALA A 31 -8.02 11.01 -4.18
C ALA A 31 -7.28 10.40 -5.36
N LEU A 32 -6.51 9.34 -5.11
CA LEU A 32 -5.83 8.58 -6.16
C LEU A 32 -5.39 7.20 -5.68
N CYS A 33 -5.25 6.27 -6.62
CA CYS A 33 -4.61 4.99 -6.38
C CYS A 33 -3.09 5.15 -6.32
N VAL A 34 -2.49 4.56 -5.30
CA VAL A 34 -1.04 4.52 -5.12
C VAL A 34 -0.59 3.09 -4.80
N ARG A 35 0.72 2.90 -4.80
CA ARG A 35 1.38 1.70 -4.35
C ARG A 35 2.53 2.05 -3.43
N LEU A 36 2.82 1.15 -2.49
CA LEU A 36 4.10 1.17 -1.80
C LEU A 36 5.21 0.97 -2.83
N ASP A 37 6.35 1.64 -2.62
CA ASP A 37 7.52 1.34 -3.44
C ASP A 37 7.87 -0.17 -3.33
N PRO A 38 8.12 -0.88 -4.45
CA PRO A 38 8.53 -2.29 -4.45
C PRO A 38 9.74 -2.66 -3.57
N LEU A 39 10.52 -1.68 -3.11
CA LEU A 39 11.65 -1.86 -2.19
C LEU A 39 11.26 -1.64 -0.72
N ALA A 40 10.03 -1.21 -0.43
CA ALA A 40 9.49 -1.17 0.92
C ALA A 40 9.42 -2.60 1.49
N PRO A 41 9.52 -2.78 2.82
CA PRO A 41 9.53 -4.10 3.42
C PRO A 41 8.34 -4.97 2.98
N ASP A 42 8.62 -6.21 2.60
CA ASP A 42 7.62 -7.12 2.05
C ASP A 42 6.71 -7.72 3.09
N THR A 43 7.30 -8.15 4.19
CA THR A 43 6.61 -8.98 5.17
C THR A 43 6.77 -8.31 6.52
N PRO A 44 5.71 -7.73 7.08
CA PRO A 44 5.74 -7.28 8.46
C PRO A 44 6.08 -8.46 9.39
N PRO A 45 6.97 -8.26 10.39
CA PRO A 45 7.18 -9.23 11.45
C PRO A 45 5.87 -9.57 12.14
N GLU A 46 5.75 -10.79 12.64
CA GLU A 46 4.49 -11.32 13.18
C GLU A 46 3.85 -10.41 14.24
N ARG A 47 4.66 -9.83 15.12
CA ARG A 47 4.22 -8.86 16.14
C ARG A 47 3.54 -7.59 15.60
N TYR A 48 3.80 -7.24 14.33
CA TYR A 48 3.21 -6.07 13.65
C TYR A 48 2.18 -6.44 12.58
N ARG A 49 1.91 -7.74 12.40
CA ARG A 49 0.87 -8.17 11.46
C ARG A 49 -0.48 -7.84 12.07
N ARG A 50 -1.31 -7.13 11.31
CA ARG A 50 -2.71 -6.98 11.72
C ARG A 50 -3.39 -8.35 11.72
N PRO A 51 -4.20 -8.65 12.76
CA PRO A 51 -5.00 -9.86 12.78
C PRO A 51 -5.95 -9.81 11.59
N LYS A 52 -5.96 -10.89 10.81
CA LYS A 52 -6.97 -11.11 9.78
C LYS A 52 -7.99 -12.10 10.31
N PRO A 53 -9.28 -11.94 10.00
CA PRO A 53 -10.23 -13.02 10.21
C PRO A 53 -9.66 -14.26 9.51
N ALA A 54 -9.62 -15.39 10.23
CA ALA A 54 -9.15 -16.63 9.65
C ALA A 54 -9.94 -16.87 8.37
N ALA A 55 -9.25 -16.92 7.23
CA ALA A 55 -9.89 -17.32 6.00
C ALA A 55 -10.54 -18.68 6.25
N ASP A 56 -11.82 -18.85 5.86
CA ASP A 56 -12.58 -20.09 6.00
C ASP A 56 -11.89 -21.25 5.26
N GLY A 57 -10.83 -21.80 5.84
CA GLY A 57 -10.08 -22.95 5.34
C GLY A 57 -10.89 -24.24 5.39
N ALA A 58 -12.06 -24.20 6.03
CA ALA A 58 -13.00 -25.32 6.13
C ALA A 58 -13.50 -25.79 4.76
N ARG A 59 -13.60 -24.91 3.75
CA ARG A 59 -14.08 -25.29 2.40
C ARG A 59 -13.10 -26.12 1.58
N PHE A 60 -11.80 -26.10 1.90
CA PHE A 60 -10.75 -26.75 1.10
C PHE A 60 -9.97 -27.85 1.82
N ALA A 61 -10.22 -28.07 3.12
CA ALA A 61 -9.54 -29.09 3.92
C ALA A 61 -9.71 -30.53 3.36
N GLY A 62 -10.84 -30.82 2.71
CA GLY A 62 -11.12 -32.12 2.09
C GLY A 62 -10.31 -32.41 0.82
N TRP A 63 -10.05 -31.39 -0.01
CA TRP A 63 -9.32 -31.53 -1.27
C TRP A 63 -7.80 -31.55 -1.08
N GLY A 64 -7.30 -30.90 -0.03
CA GLY A 64 -5.87 -30.85 0.29
C GLY A 64 -5.24 -32.22 0.56
N LYS A 65 -6.00 -33.18 1.11
CA LYS A 65 -5.52 -34.55 1.37
C LYS A 65 -5.40 -35.40 0.10
N LEU A 66 -6.24 -35.16 -0.91
CA LEU A 66 -6.24 -35.92 -2.17
C LEU A 66 -5.10 -35.49 -3.11
N LEU A 67 -4.75 -34.20 -3.10
CA LEU A 67 -3.71 -33.60 -3.96
C LEU A 67 -2.32 -33.57 -3.31
N LEU A 68 -2.20 -33.98 -2.05
CA LEU A 68 -0.97 -33.98 -1.26
C LEU A 68 0.24 -34.66 -1.94
N PRO A 69 0.11 -35.84 -2.58
CA PRO A 69 1.25 -36.47 -3.27
C PRO A 69 1.68 -35.69 -4.51
N VAL A 70 0.73 -35.12 -5.28
CA VAL A 70 1.05 -34.28 -6.45
C VAL A 70 1.71 -32.97 -6.02
N GLY A 71 1.19 -32.35 -4.95
CA GLY A 71 1.76 -31.15 -4.36
C GLY A 71 3.18 -31.35 -3.84
N ALA A 72 3.49 -32.50 -3.24
CA ALA A 72 4.82 -32.85 -2.75
C ALA A 72 5.83 -32.99 -3.90
N VAL A 73 5.47 -33.71 -4.98
CA VAL A 73 6.33 -33.85 -6.17
C VAL A 73 6.58 -32.48 -6.82
N MET A 74 5.53 -31.67 -7.01
CA MET A 74 5.66 -30.32 -7.55
C MET A 74 6.49 -29.41 -6.65
N TYR A 75 6.42 -29.57 -5.32
CA TYR A 75 7.26 -28.83 -4.38
C TYR A 75 8.74 -29.18 -4.55
N VAL A 76 9.09 -30.47 -4.64
CA VAL A 76 10.49 -30.90 -4.82
C VAL A 76 11.06 -30.40 -6.15
N VAL A 77 10.28 -30.49 -7.23
CA VAL A 77 10.71 -30.03 -8.57
C VAL A 77 10.82 -28.50 -8.64
N SER A 78 9.92 -27.77 -7.97
CA SER A 78 9.94 -26.30 -7.96
C SER A 78 10.81 -25.68 -6.87
N ALA A 79 11.27 -26.44 -5.88
CA ALA A 79 12.09 -25.92 -4.78
C ALA A 79 13.40 -25.25 -5.24
N PRO A 80 14.17 -25.81 -6.20
CA PRO A 80 15.36 -25.15 -6.73
C PRO A 80 15.02 -23.85 -7.46
N ALA A 81 13.96 -23.86 -8.28
CA ALA A 81 13.48 -22.67 -8.97
C ALA A 81 13.04 -21.58 -7.98
N ARG A 82 12.30 -21.94 -6.92
CA ARG A 82 11.89 -21.02 -5.85
C ARG A 82 13.07 -20.48 -5.03
N LEU A 83 14.11 -21.28 -4.82
CA LEU A 83 15.32 -20.84 -4.13
C LEU A 83 16.11 -19.84 -4.98
N LEU A 84 16.24 -20.14 -6.29
CA LEU A 84 16.82 -19.23 -7.27
C LEU A 84 16.01 -17.95 -7.42
N GLU A 85 14.68 -18.03 -7.50
CA GLU A 85 13.79 -16.87 -7.55
C GLU A 85 13.92 -16.00 -6.30
N ARG A 86 13.96 -16.59 -5.09
CA ARG A 86 14.19 -15.83 -3.85
C ARG A 86 15.58 -15.18 -3.84
N GLY A 87 16.62 -15.93 -4.21
CA GLY A 87 17.99 -15.42 -4.28
C GLY A 87 18.12 -14.28 -5.28
N ALA A 88 17.58 -14.47 -6.49
CA ALA A 88 17.53 -13.46 -7.54
C ALA A 88 16.71 -12.24 -7.10
N HIS A 89 15.57 -12.43 -6.45
CA HIS A 89 14.73 -11.34 -5.93
C HIS A 89 15.46 -10.50 -4.87
N HIS A 90 16.13 -11.15 -3.91
CA HIS A 90 16.93 -10.45 -2.88
C HIS A 90 18.13 -9.72 -3.49
N THR A 91 18.85 -10.36 -4.42
CA THR A 91 20.02 -9.78 -5.08
C THR A 91 19.63 -8.60 -5.96
N TRP A 92 18.58 -8.78 -6.78
CA TRP A 92 18.01 -7.74 -7.62
C TRP A 92 17.46 -6.57 -6.81
N ARG A 93 16.85 -6.82 -5.65
CA ARG A 93 16.45 -5.76 -4.73
C ARG A 93 17.64 -4.97 -4.19
N GLY A 94 18.72 -5.63 -3.80
CA GLY A 94 19.94 -4.96 -3.37
C GLY A 94 20.48 -4.02 -4.46
N ILE A 95 20.56 -4.52 -5.69
CA ILE A 95 20.99 -3.74 -6.86
C ILE A 95 20.03 -2.56 -7.10
N ARG A 96 18.72 -2.80 -7.14
CA ARG A 96 17.71 -1.74 -7.33
C ARG A 96 17.76 -0.68 -6.23
N ARG A 97 18.08 -1.04 -4.99
CA ARG A 97 18.20 -0.10 -3.87
C ARG A 97 19.33 0.89 -4.08
N LEU A 98 20.43 0.47 -4.69
CA LEU A 98 21.54 1.35 -5.06
C LEU A 98 21.10 2.43 -6.06
N PHE A 99 20.27 2.06 -7.04
CA PHE A 99 19.80 2.99 -8.08
C PHE A 99 18.60 3.84 -7.66
N ARG A 100 17.71 3.29 -6.83
CA ARG A 100 16.45 3.92 -6.41
C ARG A 100 16.58 4.77 -5.14
N GLY A 101 17.65 4.55 -4.38
CA GLY A 101 17.88 5.18 -3.08
C GLY A 101 17.08 4.53 -1.95
N PRO A 102 17.16 5.09 -0.73
CA PRO A 102 16.32 4.65 0.38
C PRO A 102 14.85 4.89 0.02
N VAL A 103 13.95 4.05 0.52
CA VAL A 103 12.49 4.11 0.25
C VAL A 103 11.66 4.10 1.52
N TRP A 104 12.29 3.88 2.67
CA TRP A 104 11.64 3.78 3.96
C TRP A 104 12.66 4.03 5.05
N ASP A 105 12.22 4.71 6.11
CA ASP A 105 12.97 5.00 7.32
C ASP A 105 12.02 5.10 8.53
N GLY A 106 12.50 4.76 9.73
CA GLY A 106 11.74 4.80 10.99
C GLY A 106 11.45 3.45 11.65
N GLY A 107 11.67 2.32 10.97
CA GLY A 107 11.45 1.00 11.56
C GLY A 107 9.96 0.66 11.81
N TRP A 108 9.68 -0.53 12.34
CA TRP A 108 8.30 -1.06 12.40
C TRP A 108 7.41 -0.43 13.48
N ASP A 109 8.00 0.13 14.53
CA ASP A 109 7.27 0.83 15.60
C ASP A 109 6.89 2.28 15.21
N SER A 110 7.38 2.78 14.08
CA SER A 110 7.08 4.14 13.60
C SER A 110 5.72 4.26 12.90
N ALA A 111 5.30 5.49 12.68
CA ALA A 111 4.15 5.82 11.84
C ALA A 111 4.30 5.26 10.41
N ALA A 112 5.51 5.33 9.82
CA ALA A 112 5.78 4.70 8.54
C ALA A 112 5.68 3.16 8.62
N GLY A 113 6.15 2.55 9.70
CA GLY A 113 6.01 1.12 9.97
C GLY A 113 4.55 0.67 10.07
N TRP A 114 3.74 1.43 10.81
CA TRP A 114 2.28 1.23 10.90
C TRP A 114 1.60 1.40 9.53
N PHE A 115 2.02 2.39 8.74
CA PHE A 115 1.47 2.61 7.40
C PHE A 115 1.76 1.39 6.51
N VAL A 116 3.03 0.96 6.45
CA VAL A 116 3.43 -0.23 5.67
C VAL A 116 2.70 -1.48 6.15
N SER A 117 2.61 -1.73 7.46
CA SER A 117 1.94 -2.92 7.97
C SER A 117 0.44 -2.92 7.68
N THR A 118 -0.20 -1.75 7.76
CA THR A 118 -1.62 -1.56 7.43
C THR A 118 -1.87 -1.76 5.94
N THR A 119 -1.04 -1.19 5.07
CA THR A 119 -1.13 -1.39 3.62
C THR A 119 -0.88 -2.85 3.22
N ARG A 120 0.18 -3.46 3.77
CA ARG A 120 0.55 -4.86 3.50
C ARG A 120 -0.52 -5.84 3.95
N ALA A 121 -1.11 -5.59 5.11
CA ALA A 121 -2.30 -6.32 5.53
C ALA A 121 -3.39 -6.18 4.47
N GLY A 122 -3.74 -4.97 4.04
CA GLY A 122 -4.81 -4.77 3.06
C GLY A 122 -6.17 -5.23 3.61
N ALA A 123 -7.14 -5.41 2.72
CA ALA A 123 -8.48 -5.86 3.08
C ALA A 123 -8.51 -7.37 3.45
N ASN A 124 -9.66 -7.81 3.96
CA ASN A 124 -9.86 -9.18 4.46
C ASN A 124 -9.68 -10.27 3.39
N ASP A 125 -9.90 -9.93 2.12
CA ASP A 125 -9.78 -10.79 0.94
C ASP A 125 -8.33 -11.00 0.47
N VAL A 126 -7.40 -10.12 0.85
CA VAL A 126 -5.99 -10.23 0.48
C VAL A 126 -5.32 -11.39 1.23
N ALA A 127 -4.77 -12.37 0.53
CA ALA A 127 -3.98 -13.42 1.18
C ALA A 127 -2.55 -12.95 1.56
N GLY A 128 -2.07 -13.35 2.73
CA GLY A 128 -0.63 -13.39 3.06
C GLY A 128 0.10 -12.07 3.31
N HIS A 129 -0.59 -10.98 3.64
CA HIS A 129 0.00 -9.66 3.95
C HIS A 129 0.96 -9.11 2.88
N ARG A 130 0.66 -9.35 1.60
CA ARG A 130 1.48 -8.93 0.45
C ARG A 130 0.89 -7.78 -0.36
N ASN A 131 -0.14 -7.11 0.15
CA ASN A 131 -0.78 -6.05 -0.61
C ASN A 131 0.16 -4.85 -0.79
N GLU A 132 0.29 -4.40 -2.03
CA GLU A 132 1.13 -3.24 -2.40
C GLU A 132 0.30 -2.04 -2.79
N GLN A 133 -0.97 -2.28 -3.15
CA GLN A 133 -1.84 -1.27 -3.73
C GLN A 133 -2.80 -0.75 -2.68
N LEU A 134 -3.01 0.54 -2.68
CA LEU A 134 -3.99 1.19 -1.84
C LEU A 134 -4.54 2.41 -2.56
N ALA A 135 -5.69 2.87 -2.12
CA ALA A 135 -6.17 4.16 -2.51
C ALA A 135 -6.04 5.14 -1.36
N LEU A 136 -5.57 6.35 -1.68
CA LEU A 136 -5.46 7.45 -0.73
C LEU A 136 -6.53 8.47 -1.01
N VAL A 137 -7.26 8.85 0.03
CA VAL A 137 -8.22 9.95 0.00
C VAL A 137 -7.76 11.01 0.97
N PHE A 138 -7.41 12.17 0.43
CA PHE A 138 -6.98 13.34 1.18
C PHE A 138 -8.22 14.18 1.50
N THR A 139 -8.51 14.35 2.78
CA THR A 139 -9.56 15.24 3.25
C THR A 139 -8.95 16.47 3.91
N ASP A 140 -9.79 17.42 4.30
CA ASP A 140 -9.38 18.54 5.13
C ASP A 140 -9.02 18.15 6.57
N GLN A 141 -9.43 16.96 7.03
CA GLN A 141 -9.24 16.50 8.41
C GLN A 141 -8.25 15.34 8.55
N ARG A 142 -8.08 14.50 7.53
CA ARG A 142 -7.26 13.27 7.58
C ARG A 142 -6.95 12.71 6.20
N LEU A 143 -5.99 11.81 6.17
CA LEU A 143 -5.72 10.91 5.06
C LEU A 143 -6.39 9.58 5.36
N LEU A 144 -7.25 9.10 4.46
CA LEU A 144 -7.84 7.78 4.52
C LEU A 144 -7.04 6.81 3.66
N LEU A 145 -6.70 5.66 4.22
CA LEU A 145 -6.08 4.54 3.50
C LEU A 145 -7.18 3.54 3.19
N LEU A 146 -7.53 3.39 1.92
CA LEU A 146 -8.56 2.47 1.46
C LEU A 146 -7.94 1.28 0.72
N SER A 147 -8.59 0.12 0.79
CA SER A 147 -8.27 -0.99 -0.10
C SER A 147 -8.62 -0.63 -1.54
N ARG A 148 -7.88 -1.21 -2.49
CA ARG A 148 -8.23 -1.12 -3.90
C ARG A 148 -8.99 -2.38 -4.30
N PRO A 149 -10.32 -2.32 -4.54
CA PRO A 149 -11.07 -3.47 -5.03
C PRO A 149 -10.61 -3.85 -6.44
N GLY A 150 -10.79 -5.13 -6.79
CA GLY A 150 -10.52 -5.60 -8.15
C GLY A 150 -11.57 -5.09 -9.14
N GLN A 151 -12.81 -4.95 -8.67
CA GLN A 151 -13.95 -4.43 -9.44
C GLN A 151 -14.63 -3.29 -8.66
N PRO A 152 -14.17 -2.03 -8.79
CA PRO A 152 -14.70 -0.90 -8.00
C PRO A 152 -16.18 -0.61 -8.23
N GLU A 153 -16.79 -1.11 -9.31
CA GLU A 153 -18.23 -0.99 -9.56
C GLU A 153 -19.08 -1.97 -8.74
N ARG A 154 -18.47 -3.06 -8.23
CA ARG A 154 -19.18 -4.16 -7.55
C ARG A 154 -18.73 -4.36 -6.11
N GLU A 155 -17.51 -3.96 -5.79
CA GLU A 155 -16.87 -4.19 -4.51
C GLU A 155 -16.59 -2.87 -3.80
N THR A 156 -16.98 -2.77 -2.54
CA THR A 156 -16.73 -1.58 -1.73
C THR A 156 -15.29 -1.57 -1.20
N ALA A 157 -14.59 -0.47 -1.44
CA ALA A 157 -13.32 -0.16 -0.77
C ALA A 157 -13.45 -0.20 0.76
N GLN A 158 -12.56 -0.91 1.43
CA GLN A 158 -12.51 -1.03 2.88
C GLN A 158 -11.54 -0.01 3.46
N LEU A 159 -11.92 0.65 4.57
CA LEU A 159 -11.02 1.51 5.32
C LEU A 159 -9.96 0.67 6.06
N LEU A 160 -8.70 0.85 5.69
CA LEU A 160 -7.56 0.15 6.30
C LEU A 160 -7.00 0.93 7.50
N GLY A 161 -7.00 2.26 7.39
CA GLY A 161 -6.51 3.14 8.44
C GLY A 161 -6.72 4.62 8.10
N GLU A 162 -6.47 5.47 9.08
CA GLU A 162 -6.53 6.91 8.94
C GLU A 162 -5.30 7.58 9.55
N VAL A 163 -4.86 8.68 8.96
CA VAL A 163 -3.80 9.54 9.50
C VAL A 163 -4.34 10.96 9.61
N PRO A 164 -4.39 11.58 10.81
CA PRO A 164 -4.91 12.94 10.96
C PRO A 164 -4.17 13.96 10.08
N ALA A 165 -4.87 14.99 9.62
CA ALA A 165 -4.24 16.11 8.93
C ALA A 165 -3.17 16.75 9.83
N GLY A 166 -2.05 17.16 9.23
CA GLY A 166 -0.87 17.64 9.97
C GLY A 166 0.00 16.54 10.58
N ARG A 167 -0.43 15.26 10.53
CA ARG A 167 0.39 14.10 10.91
C ARG A 167 1.04 13.40 9.71
N PHE A 168 1.01 14.04 8.56
CA PHE A 168 1.74 13.63 7.37
C PHE A 168 2.12 14.86 6.55
N ALA A 169 3.23 14.78 5.84
CA ALA A 169 3.69 15.81 4.94
C ALA A 169 4.57 15.21 3.84
N ARG A 170 4.89 16.01 2.82
CA ARG A 170 5.88 15.66 1.80
C ARG A 170 7.26 15.79 2.42
N ARG A 171 8.07 14.74 2.32
CA ARG A 171 9.46 14.74 2.81
C ARG A 171 10.23 15.95 2.24
N ARG A 172 10.97 16.65 3.11
CA ARG A 172 11.78 17.82 2.73
C ARG A 172 12.89 17.47 1.73
N THR A 173 13.56 16.34 1.95
CA THR A 173 14.55 15.83 1.00
C THR A 173 13.84 15.27 -0.23
N PRO A 174 14.07 15.83 -1.42
CA PRO A 174 13.41 15.37 -2.63
C PRO A 174 13.88 13.95 -2.98
N PRO A 175 13.02 13.15 -3.64
CA PRO A 175 13.41 11.86 -4.17
C PRO A 175 14.50 12.02 -5.26
N PRO A 176 15.31 10.99 -5.53
CA PRO A 176 16.31 11.04 -6.59
C PRO A 176 15.67 11.43 -7.94
N ALA A 177 16.32 12.32 -8.69
CA ALA A 177 15.79 12.88 -9.95
C ALA A 177 15.38 11.82 -10.99
N ARG A 178 15.98 10.62 -10.93
CA ARG A 178 15.67 9.47 -11.79
C ARG A 178 14.28 8.87 -11.54
N HIS A 179 13.59 9.27 -10.46
CA HIS A 179 12.27 8.76 -10.07
C HIS A 179 11.25 9.91 -9.90
N PRO A 180 10.89 10.60 -10.99
CA PRO A 180 10.03 11.80 -10.93
C PRO A 180 8.60 11.50 -10.47
N ARG A 181 8.16 10.24 -10.52
CA ARG A 181 6.82 9.79 -10.12
C ARG A 181 6.70 9.49 -8.64
N ARG A 182 7.82 9.27 -7.97
CA ARG A 182 7.88 8.93 -6.56
C ARG A 182 7.55 10.15 -5.72
N ALA A 183 6.72 9.96 -4.71
CA ALA A 183 6.46 10.95 -3.67
C ALA A 183 6.77 10.32 -2.30
N ASP A 184 7.53 11.03 -1.49
CA ASP A 184 7.90 10.55 -0.15
C ASP A 184 6.95 11.20 0.87
N ILE A 185 6.17 10.39 1.56
CA ILE A 185 5.35 10.82 2.70
C ILE A 185 6.19 10.69 3.97
N ALA A 186 6.26 11.77 4.75
CA ALA A 186 6.96 11.88 6.01
C ALA A 186 5.97 12.08 7.16
N PHE A 187 6.33 11.56 8.32
CA PHE A 187 5.52 11.60 9.53
C PHE A 187 6.25 12.39 10.65
N PRO A 188 5.52 12.86 11.68
CA PRO A 188 6.10 13.70 12.75
C PRO A 188 7.18 13.02 13.60
N ASP A 189 7.21 11.68 13.64
CA ASP A 189 8.24 10.91 14.34
C ASP A 189 9.57 10.81 13.56
N GLY A 190 9.69 11.54 12.44
CA GLY A 190 10.85 11.52 11.55
C GLY A 190 10.86 10.35 10.57
N SER A 191 9.93 9.39 10.72
CA SER A 191 9.78 8.27 9.80
C SER A 191 9.21 8.74 8.47
N TRP A 192 9.52 8.02 7.40
CA TRP A 192 9.00 8.33 6.07
C TRP A 192 9.00 7.10 5.17
N LEU A 193 8.18 7.12 4.12
CA LEU A 193 8.13 6.06 3.12
C LEU A 193 7.86 6.62 1.72
N ALA A 194 8.33 5.89 0.72
CA ALA A 194 8.12 6.20 -0.69
C ALA A 194 6.82 5.58 -1.21
N LEU A 195 6.03 6.41 -1.86
CA LEU A 195 4.82 6.04 -2.58
C LEU A 195 5.01 6.32 -4.07
N GLU A 196 4.37 5.50 -4.89
CA GLU A 196 4.24 5.75 -6.32
C GLU A 196 2.76 5.73 -6.71
N PRO A 197 2.29 6.64 -7.57
CA PRO A 197 0.96 6.52 -8.13
C PRO A 197 0.87 5.26 -9.01
N ASP A 198 -0.35 4.75 -9.17
CA ASP A 198 -0.57 3.61 -10.06
C ASP A 198 -0.35 4.01 -11.53
N ASP A 199 -0.83 5.20 -11.92
CA ASP A 199 -0.53 5.80 -13.21
C ASP A 199 0.66 6.76 -13.14
N ARG A 200 1.57 6.52 -14.07
CA ARG A 200 2.78 7.29 -14.34
C ARG A 200 2.55 8.79 -14.52
N ARG A 201 1.36 9.20 -14.95
CA ARG A 201 0.98 10.60 -15.17
C ARG A 201 0.54 11.32 -13.89
N GLN A 202 0.19 10.58 -12.84
CA GLN A 202 -0.33 11.13 -11.57
C GLN A 202 0.78 11.50 -10.56
N GLY A 203 2.05 11.35 -10.92
CA GLY A 203 3.19 11.67 -10.03
C GLY A 203 3.19 13.11 -9.50
N PRO A 204 3.00 14.13 -10.35
CA PRO A 204 2.86 15.52 -9.91
C PRO A 204 1.67 15.71 -8.97
N LEU A 205 0.51 15.11 -9.28
CA LEU A 205 -0.69 15.20 -8.47
C LEU A 205 -0.48 14.67 -7.04
N LEU A 206 0.15 13.51 -6.89
CA LEU A 206 0.47 12.97 -5.56
C LEU A 206 1.35 13.93 -4.73
N LYS A 207 2.29 14.62 -5.38
CA LYS A 207 3.19 15.59 -4.73
C LYS A 207 2.50 16.90 -4.37
N GLU A 208 1.43 17.26 -5.06
CA GLU A 208 0.60 18.44 -4.80
C GLU A 208 -0.39 18.18 -3.65
N LEU A 209 -0.95 16.97 -3.57
CA LEU A 209 -1.87 16.58 -2.50
C LEU A 209 -1.17 16.41 -1.14
N LEU A 210 0.13 16.11 -1.13
CA LEU A 210 0.92 16.07 0.09
C LEU A 210 1.29 17.50 0.56
N PRO A 211 0.92 17.90 1.79
CA PRO A 211 1.28 19.22 2.30
C PRO A 211 2.80 19.31 2.48
N PRO A 212 3.43 20.48 2.29
CA PRO A 212 4.87 20.64 2.54
C PRO A 212 5.22 20.40 4.02
N ALA A 213 6.38 19.80 4.28
CA ALA A 213 6.91 19.51 5.63
C ALA A 213 7.74 20.65 6.22
#